data_AF-A0A2E5MLQ6-F1
#
_entry.id   AF-A0A2E5MLQ6-F1
#
_cell.length_a   1.000
_cell.length_b   1.000
_cell.length_c   1.000
_cell.angle_alpha   90.00
_cell.angle_beta   90.00
_cell.angle_gamma   90.00
#
_symmetry.space_group_name_H-M   'P 1'
#
loop_
_entity.id
_entity.type
_entity.pdbx_description
1 polymer ?
#
loop_
_entity_poly.entity_id
_entity_poly.type
_entity_poly.pdbx_seq_one_letter_code
_entity_poly.pdbx_strand_id
1 'polypeptide(L)'
;MVRLASIARFYLMLATLTPALAAADMTSEQSFETCSMITSEYVTVLQLVAKGFSKSQLTESLPGLSPAAEKRVTTLFDAATASKSALVDTFSAVNAEYAKCSKRVYDRSGRPPPASRESHFYFCAGENKLRYEVLISATLDAPISKVLPQLPATREPIARAIYDLYHSDGVTAAFDAIGDELKYCLNGQG
;
A
#
# COMPACT_ATOMS: atom_id res chain seq x y z
N MET A 1 -50.88 22.50 -30.18
CA MET A 1 -49.55 21.94 -30.53
C MET A 1 -48.55 22.41 -29.49
N VAL A 2 -48.10 21.48 -28.66
CA VAL A 2 -47.35 21.71 -27.41
C VAL A 2 -45.88 21.96 -27.73
N ARG A 3 -45.32 23.06 -27.19
CA ARG A 3 -43.87 23.36 -27.21
C ARG A 3 -43.18 22.47 -26.18
N LEU A 4 -42.29 21.58 -26.63
CA LEU A 4 -41.40 20.82 -25.75
C LEU A 4 -40.35 21.75 -25.15
N ALA A 5 -40.37 21.84 -23.83
CA ALA A 5 -39.46 22.62 -23.01
C ALA A 5 -38.08 21.95 -22.92
N SER A 6 -37.06 22.80 -22.91
CA SER A 6 -35.66 22.47 -22.60
C SER A 6 -35.53 21.61 -21.35
N ILE A 7 -35.01 20.40 -21.51
CA ILE A 7 -34.40 19.62 -20.43
C ILE A 7 -32.96 19.38 -20.88
N ALA A 8 -32.03 20.12 -20.29
CA ALA A 8 -30.67 19.64 -20.04
C ALA A 8 -29.83 20.78 -19.46
N ARG A 9 -29.39 20.59 -18.22
CA ARG A 9 -28.06 20.92 -17.66
C ARG A 9 -28.20 21.38 -16.22
N PHE A 10 -28.40 20.40 -15.35
CA PHE A 10 -27.88 20.46 -14.00
C PHE A 10 -27.10 19.15 -13.78
N TYR A 11 -26.08 19.22 -12.93
CA TYR A 11 -25.12 18.15 -12.58
C TYR A 11 -23.88 18.01 -13.47
N LEU A 12 -22.84 18.78 -13.10
CA LEU A 12 -21.51 18.19 -12.89
C LEU A 12 -20.69 19.07 -11.93
N MET A 13 -21.04 19.06 -10.64
CA MET A 13 -20.05 19.32 -9.58
C MET A 13 -19.74 17.95 -8.96
N LEU A 14 -18.79 17.23 -9.57
CA LEU A 14 -18.20 16.04 -8.95
C LEU A 14 -16.74 16.37 -8.61
N ALA A 15 -16.54 16.60 -7.31
CA ALA A 15 -15.39 16.19 -6.52
C ALA A 15 -14.00 16.30 -7.18
N THR A 16 -13.37 17.46 -7.04
CA THR A 16 -11.91 17.53 -6.90
C THR A 16 -11.54 17.19 -5.45
N LEU A 17 -11.69 15.91 -5.07
CA LEU A 17 -11.01 15.35 -3.90
C LEU A 17 -9.59 14.97 -4.38
N THR A 18 -8.71 15.96 -4.36
CA THR A 18 -7.27 15.76 -4.56
C THR A 18 -6.72 14.87 -3.43
N PRO A 19 -5.90 13.84 -3.75
CA PRO A 19 -5.29 13.00 -2.73
C PRO A 19 -4.20 13.80 -2.01
N ALA A 20 -4.49 14.24 -0.79
CA ALA A 20 -3.56 14.96 0.08
C ALA A 20 -2.43 14.08 0.67
N LEU A 21 -2.29 12.83 0.22
CA LEU A 21 -1.26 11.89 0.68
C LEU A 21 0.01 11.89 -0.17
N ALA A 22 0.08 12.69 -1.25
CA ALA A 22 1.15 12.59 -2.24
C ALA A 22 2.32 13.60 -2.10
N ALA A 23 2.46 14.33 -0.99
CA ALA A 23 3.51 15.33 -0.86
C ALA A 23 4.27 15.23 0.47
N ALA A 24 5.06 14.15 0.62
CA ALA A 24 6.27 14.23 1.41
C ALA A 24 7.40 14.76 0.51
N ASP A 25 8.12 15.77 1.00
CA ASP A 25 9.19 16.53 0.35
C ASP A 25 10.11 15.69 -0.55
N MET A 26 10.00 15.85 -1.88
CA MET A 26 10.69 15.04 -2.92
C MET A 26 11.97 15.71 -3.47
N THR A 27 12.78 16.34 -2.62
CA THR A 27 14.03 16.99 -3.08
C THR A 27 15.24 16.05 -3.13
N SER A 28 15.14 14.83 -2.57
CA SER A 28 16.11 13.75 -2.76
C SER A 28 15.62 12.71 -3.77
N GLU A 29 16.53 12.26 -4.63
CA GLU A 29 16.26 11.23 -5.63
C GLU A 29 15.93 9.90 -4.93
N GLN A 30 14.72 9.37 -5.14
CA GLN A 30 14.24 8.14 -4.49
C GLN A 30 15.01 6.91 -4.99
N SER A 31 15.41 6.02 -4.09
CA SER A 31 15.93 4.66 -4.39
C SER A 31 14.94 3.57 -3.97
N PHE A 32 15.17 2.30 -4.34
CA PHE A 32 14.31 1.21 -3.90
C PHE A 32 14.32 1.11 -2.37
N GLU A 33 15.48 1.34 -1.75
CA GLU A 33 15.60 1.41 -0.30
C GLU A 33 14.69 2.48 0.30
N THR A 34 14.78 3.72 -0.16
CA THR A 34 13.95 4.81 0.39
C THR A 34 12.45 4.55 0.21
N CYS A 35 12.03 4.06 -0.97
CA CYS A 35 10.64 3.67 -1.22
C CYS A 35 10.17 2.60 -0.21
N SER A 36 11.04 1.62 0.08
CA SER A 36 10.73 0.50 0.97
C SER A 36 10.68 0.90 2.45
N MET A 37 11.63 1.73 2.89
CA MET A 37 11.69 2.19 4.28
C MET A 37 10.47 3.05 4.64
N ILE A 38 10.11 3.99 3.76
CA ILE A 38 8.91 4.82 3.95
C ILE A 38 7.65 3.94 3.98
N THR A 39 7.56 2.98 3.06
CA THR A 39 6.40 2.07 3.02
C THR A 39 6.32 1.20 4.29
N SER A 40 7.44 0.68 4.77
CA SER A 40 7.53 -0.10 6.01
C SER A 40 7.07 0.70 7.22
N GLU A 41 7.49 1.96 7.34
CA GLU A 41 6.99 2.88 8.37
C GLU A 41 5.48 3.05 8.28
N TYR A 42 4.95 3.31 7.08
CA TYR A 42 3.52 3.54 6.87
C TYR A 42 2.69 2.31 7.19
N VAL A 43 3.09 1.16 6.68
CA VAL A 43 2.47 -0.14 6.98
C VAL A 43 2.47 -0.39 8.48
N THR A 44 3.58 -0.16 9.18
CA THR A 44 3.66 -0.33 10.63
C THR A 44 2.64 0.53 11.36
N VAL A 45 2.50 1.81 10.97
CA VAL A 45 1.47 2.70 11.54
C VAL A 45 0.08 2.13 11.30
N LEU A 46 -0.24 1.69 10.08
CA LEU A 46 -1.55 1.13 9.74
C LEU A 46 -1.86 -0.16 10.51
N GLN A 47 -0.86 -1.02 10.72
CA GLN A 47 -1.02 -2.24 11.53
C GLN A 47 -1.26 -1.92 13.01
N LEU A 48 -0.63 -0.88 13.55
CA LEU A 48 -0.92 -0.42 14.91
C LEU A 48 -2.32 0.19 15.01
N VAL A 49 -2.76 0.94 14.01
CA VAL A 49 -4.16 1.43 13.92
C VAL A 49 -5.13 0.25 13.89
N ALA A 50 -4.85 -0.79 13.10
CA ALA A 50 -5.66 -2.00 13.04
C ALA A 50 -5.76 -2.71 14.40
N LYS A 51 -4.72 -2.59 15.24
CA LYS A 51 -4.66 -3.11 16.62
C LYS A 51 -5.31 -2.18 17.65
N GLY A 52 -5.93 -1.08 17.22
CA GLY A 52 -6.68 -0.17 18.09
C GLY A 52 -5.86 0.90 18.79
N PHE A 53 -4.61 1.15 18.36
CA PHE A 53 -3.81 2.24 18.91
C PHE A 53 -4.40 3.59 18.52
N SER A 54 -4.54 4.50 19.50
CA SER A 54 -4.99 5.87 19.26
C SER A 54 -3.89 6.72 18.62
N LYS A 55 -4.28 7.85 18.02
CA LYS A 55 -3.33 8.83 17.49
C LYS A 55 -2.29 9.25 18.52
N SER A 56 -2.72 9.56 19.75
CA SER A 56 -1.81 9.98 20.83
C SER A 56 -0.84 8.87 21.21
N GLN A 57 -1.32 7.62 21.31
CA GLN A 57 -0.43 6.48 21.59
C GLN A 57 0.64 6.32 20.51
N LEU A 58 0.30 6.52 19.23
CA LEU A 58 1.26 6.46 18.14
C LEU A 58 2.28 7.60 18.18
N THR A 59 1.85 8.83 18.45
CA THR A 59 2.77 9.99 18.46
C THR A 59 3.62 10.07 19.73
N GLU A 60 3.15 9.53 20.86
CA GLU A 60 3.87 9.58 22.15
C GLU A 60 4.77 8.35 22.36
N SER A 61 4.41 7.18 21.83
CA SER A 61 5.15 5.93 22.09
C SER A 61 6.28 5.67 21.10
N LEU A 62 6.31 6.37 19.97
CA LEU A 62 7.36 6.21 18.96
C LEU A 62 8.57 7.09 19.34
N PRO A 63 9.70 6.51 19.80
CA PRO A 63 10.83 7.29 20.27
C PRO A 63 11.49 8.06 19.12
N GLY A 64 11.88 9.31 19.38
CA GLY A 64 12.65 10.12 18.44
C GLY A 64 11.89 10.58 17.20
N LEU A 65 10.55 10.65 17.25
CA LEU A 65 9.76 11.25 16.17
C LEU A 65 10.17 12.71 15.96
N SER A 66 10.67 13.02 14.76
CA SER A 66 10.79 14.41 14.33
C SER A 66 9.40 15.01 14.09
N PRO A 67 9.24 16.34 14.12
CA PRO A 67 7.95 16.99 13.80
C PRO A 67 7.39 16.58 12.43
N ALA A 68 8.27 16.34 11.45
CA ALA A 68 7.87 15.86 10.13
C ALA A 68 7.34 14.41 10.18
N ALA A 69 7.97 13.53 10.97
CA ALA A 69 7.52 12.15 11.15
C ALA A 69 6.19 12.09 11.92
N GLU A 70 6.05 12.89 12.98
CA GLU A 70 4.80 13.02 13.74
C GLU A 70 3.64 13.48 12.85
N LYS A 71 3.89 14.46 11.98
CA LYS A 71 2.90 14.90 10.98
C LYS A 71 2.48 13.78 10.03
N ARG A 72 3.43 12.95 9.57
CA ARG A 72 3.12 11.78 8.71
C ARG A 72 2.27 10.75 9.44
N VAL A 73 2.64 10.39 10.67
CA VAL A 73 1.87 9.47 11.53
C VAL A 73 0.45 9.99 11.75
N THR A 74 0.31 11.27 12.09
CA THR A 74 -0.99 11.92 12.27
C THR A 74 -1.83 11.87 11.00
N THR A 75 -1.24 12.20 9.85
CA THR A 75 -1.94 12.19 8.56
C THR A 75 -2.40 10.79 8.16
N LEU A 76 -1.56 9.77 8.38
CA LEU A 76 -1.89 8.37 8.12
C LEU A 76 -3.00 7.87 9.03
N PHE A 77 -2.95 8.20 10.33
CA PHE A 77 -3.99 7.85 11.28
C PHE A 77 -5.34 8.45 10.86
N ASP A 78 -5.37 9.73 10.50
CA ASP A 78 -6.59 10.41 10.08
C ASP A 78 -7.17 9.80 8.80
N ALA A 79 -6.31 9.50 7.82
CA ALA A 79 -6.73 8.80 6.61
C ALA A 79 -7.30 7.42 6.93
N ALA A 80 -6.63 6.63 7.78
CA ALA A 80 -7.02 5.26 8.10
C ALA A 80 -8.31 5.15 8.96
N THR A 81 -8.73 6.24 9.61
CA THR A 81 -9.87 6.25 10.54
C THR A 81 -11.04 7.10 10.07
N ALA A 82 -10.96 7.68 8.86
CA ALA A 82 -11.99 8.58 8.32
C ALA A 82 -13.34 7.90 8.05
N SER A 83 -13.37 6.58 7.84
CA SER A 83 -14.57 5.81 7.53
C SER A 83 -14.39 4.33 7.89
N LYS A 84 -15.45 3.53 7.79
CA LYS A 84 -15.38 2.07 8.04
C LYS A 84 -14.44 1.33 7.09
N SER A 85 -14.28 1.80 5.84
CA SER A 85 -13.38 1.19 4.86
C SER A 85 -11.99 1.84 4.82
N ALA A 86 -11.82 2.99 5.50
CA ALA A 86 -10.69 3.86 5.27
C ALA A 86 -9.34 3.21 5.59
N LEU A 87 -9.29 2.28 6.55
CA LEU A 87 -8.07 1.52 6.87
C LEU A 87 -7.61 0.67 5.67
N VAL A 88 -8.54 -0.08 5.07
CA VAL A 88 -8.28 -0.94 3.90
C VAL A 88 -7.91 -0.09 2.68
N ASP A 89 -8.62 1.02 2.49
CA ASP A 89 -8.35 1.97 1.42
C ASP A 89 -6.95 2.59 1.57
N THR A 90 -6.55 2.91 2.81
CA THR A 90 -5.23 3.49 3.11
C THR A 90 -4.12 2.45 2.93
N PHE A 91 -4.31 1.20 3.36
CA PHE A 91 -3.37 0.10 3.06
C PHE A 91 -3.16 -0.08 1.55
N SER A 92 -4.26 -0.06 0.79
CA SER A 92 -4.23 -0.18 -0.66
C SER A 92 -3.48 1.00 -1.30
N ALA A 93 -3.76 2.23 -0.85
CA ALA A 93 -3.07 3.43 -1.33
C ALA A 93 -1.57 3.40 -1.05
N VAL A 94 -1.15 2.98 0.15
CA VAL A 94 0.27 2.84 0.52
C VAL A 94 0.98 1.82 -0.37
N ASN A 95 0.38 0.64 -0.60
CA ASN A 95 0.96 -0.38 -1.47
C ASN A 95 1.03 0.07 -2.94
N ALA A 96 0.00 0.77 -3.42
CA ALA A 96 -0.01 1.33 -4.77
C ALA A 96 1.09 2.40 -4.95
N GLU A 97 1.29 3.28 -3.97
CA GLU A 97 2.36 4.27 -4.01
C GLU A 97 3.75 3.64 -3.90
N TYR A 98 3.91 2.56 -3.13
CA TYR A 98 5.16 1.81 -3.09
C TYR A 98 5.50 1.22 -4.48
N ALA A 99 4.53 0.57 -5.12
CA ALA A 99 4.71 0.02 -6.46
C ALA A 99 5.05 1.11 -7.48
N LYS A 100 4.38 2.28 -7.42
CA LYS A 100 4.70 3.44 -8.28
C LYS A 100 6.08 4.01 -7.99
N CYS A 101 6.47 4.13 -6.72
CA CYS A 101 7.79 4.60 -6.32
C CYS A 101 8.88 3.70 -6.91
N SER A 102 8.81 2.40 -6.63
CA SER A 102 9.76 1.41 -7.16
C SER A 102 9.77 1.36 -8.69
N LYS A 103 8.61 1.51 -9.35
CA LYS A 103 8.54 1.60 -10.81
C LYS A 103 9.29 2.83 -11.35
N ARG A 104 9.13 4.00 -10.73
CA ARG A 104 9.87 5.22 -11.11
C ARG A 104 11.39 5.08 -10.91
N VAL A 105 11.82 4.37 -9.87
CA VAL A 105 13.25 4.05 -9.67
C VAL A 105 13.73 3.14 -10.80
N TYR A 106 12.99 2.05 -11.08
CA TYR A 106 13.32 1.13 -12.17
C TYR A 106 13.39 1.82 -13.53
N ASP A 107 12.44 2.69 -13.85
CA ASP A 107 12.40 3.39 -15.15
C ASP A 107 13.59 4.34 -15.33
N ARG A 108 14.15 4.84 -14.22
CA ARG A 108 15.26 5.78 -14.24
C ARG A 108 16.62 5.08 -14.25
N SER A 109 16.79 4.05 -13.43
CA SER A 109 18.10 3.40 -13.19
C SER A 109 18.17 1.94 -13.64
N GLY A 110 17.05 1.36 -14.08
CA GLY A 110 16.95 -0.05 -14.41
C GLY A 110 17.05 -0.97 -13.19
N ARG A 111 17.37 -2.23 -13.46
CA ARG A 111 17.63 -3.25 -12.42
C ARG A 111 18.99 -2.95 -11.76
N PRO A 112 19.05 -2.87 -10.41
CA PRO A 112 20.33 -2.66 -9.72
C PRO A 112 21.28 -3.86 -9.89
N PRO A 113 22.61 -3.65 -9.73
CA PRO A 113 23.59 -4.72 -9.81
C PRO A 113 23.27 -5.87 -8.84
N PRO A 114 23.42 -7.14 -9.24
CA PRO A 114 23.24 -8.27 -8.34
C PRO A 114 24.09 -8.14 -7.07
N ALA A 115 23.56 -8.60 -5.93
CA ALA A 115 24.21 -8.54 -4.62
C ALA A 115 24.53 -7.12 -4.08
N SER A 116 24.08 -6.07 -4.77
CA SER A 116 24.08 -4.71 -4.18
C SER A 116 23.00 -4.61 -3.11
N ARG A 117 23.19 -3.69 -2.16
CA ARG A 117 22.15 -3.34 -1.18
C ARG A 117 20.82 -2.99 -1.85
N GLU A 118 20.85 -2.18 -2.91
CA GLU A 118 19.66 -1.83 -3.69
C GLU A 118 18.99 -3.05 -4.35
N SER A 119 19.75 -4.09 -4.73
CA SER A 119 19.15 -5.32 -5.30
C SER A 119 18.27 -6.08 -4.33
N HIS A 120 18.56 -5.99 -3.03
CA HIS A 120 17.72 -6.54 -1.98
C HIS A 120 16.37 -5.81 -1.91
N PHE A 121 16.41 -4.47 -1.85
CA PHE A 121 15.20 -3.65 -1.83
C PHE A 121 14.38 -3.75 -3.11
N TYR A 122 15.04 -3.85 -4.27
CA TYR A 122 14.39 -4.14 -5.55
C TYR A 122 13.63 -5.47 -5.53
N PHE A 123 14.25 -6.52 -4.98
CA PHE A 123 13.61 -7.82 -4.82
C PHE A 123 12.38 -7.73 -3.91
N CYS A 124 12.52 -7.15 -2.72
CA CYS A 124 11.42 -6.98 -1.78
C CYS A 124 10.26 -6.14 -2.36
N ALA A 125 10.56 -5.12 -3.16
CA ALA A 125 9.53 -4.34 -3.85
C ALA A 125 8.72 -5.19 -4.84
N GLY A 126 9.38 -6.05 -5.61
CA GLY A 126 8.73 -6.98 -6.53
C GLY A 126 7.85 -7.99 -5.79
N GLU A 127 8.38 -8.57 -4.72
CA GLU A 127 7.69 -9.54 -3.87
C GLU A 127 6.46 -8.93 -3.18
N ASN A 128 6.55 -7.70 -2.68
CA ASN A 128 5.42 -7.00 -2.09
C ASN A 128 4.35 -6.64 -3.14
N LYS A 129 4.78 -6.17 -4.32
CA LYS A 129 3.86 -5.88 -5.43
C LYS A 129 3.05 -7.13 -5.80
N LEU A 130 3.71 -8.28 -5.96
CA LEU A 130 3.04 -9.54 -6.28
C LEU A 130 1.99 -9.90 -5.22
N ARG A 131 2.37 -9.86 -3.93
CA ARG A 131 1.45 -10.16 -2.82
C ARG A 131 0.23 -9.22 -2.82
N TYR A 132 0.46 -7.93 -3.04
CA TYR A 132 -0.60 -6.95 -3.15
C TYR A 132 -1.55 -7.23 -4.32
N GLU A 133 -1.02 -7.50 -5.52
CA GLU A 133 -1.84 -7.81 -6.71
C GLU A 133 -2.66 -9.09 -6.53
N VAL A 134 -2.11 -10.10 -5.85
CA VAL A 134 -2.86 -11.31 -5.45
C VAL A 134 -4.01 -10.96 -4.51
N LEU A 135 -3.75 -10.17 -3.45
CA LEU A 135 -4.80 -9.77 -2.52
C LEU A 135 -5.89 -8.97 -3.23
N ILE A 136 -5.54 -8.01 -4.08
CA ILE A 136 -6.51 -7.26 -4.87
C ILE A 136 -7.33 -8.18 -5.79
N SER A 137 -6.72 -9.21 -6.37
CA SER A 137 -7.46 -10.19 -7.16
C SER A 137 -8.49 -10.93 -6.30
N ALA A 138 -8.11 -11.32 -5.07
CA ALA A 138 -9.02 -11.97 -4.13
C ALA A 138 -10.18 -11.05 -3.71
N THR A 139 -9.93 -9.76 -3.44
CA THR A 139 -10.97 -8.80 -3.06
C THR A 139 -11.92 -8.43 -4.21
N LEU A 140 -11.51 -8.69 -5.46
CA LEU A 140 -12.35 -8.57 -6.65
C LEU A 140 -13.07 -9.88 -6.99
N ASP A 141 -13.14 -10.83 -6.04
CA ASP A 141 -13.75 -12.15 -6.18
C ASP A 141 -13.19 -12.96 -7.37
N ALA A 142 -11.95 -12.68 -7.81
CA ALA A 142 -11.32 -13.43 -8.88
C ALA A 142 -11.01 -14.85 -8.36
N PRO A 143 -11.44 -15.92 -9.05
CA PRO A 143 -11.18 -17.28 -8.59
C PRO A 143 -9.70 -17.59 -8.65
N ILE A 144 -9.16 -18.22 -7.60
CA ILE A 144 -7.72 -18.54 -7.50
C ILE A 144 -7.20 -19.35 -8.70
N SER A 145 -8.04 -20.19 -9.31
CA SER A 145 -7.72 -20.96 -10.52
C SER A 145 -7.41 -20.10 -11.74
N LYS A 146 -7.81 -18.81 -11.74
CA LYS A 146 -7.47 -17.83 -12.77
C LYS A 146 -6.24 -17.01 -12.42
N VAL A 147 -5.89 -16.91 -11.13
CA VAL A 147 -4.72 -16.16 -10.66
C VAL A 147 -3.45 -17.00 -10.74
N LEU A 148 -3.47 -18.25 -10.27
CA LEU A 148 -2.26 -19.11 -10.22
C LEU A 148 -1.52 -19.23 -11.56
N PRO A 149 -2.19 -19.43 -12.72
CA PRO A 149 -1.50 -19.54 -14.00
C PRO A 149 -0.76 -18.27 -14.45
N GLN A 150 -1.04 -17.12 -13.82
CA GLN A 150 -0.38 -15.85 -14.11
C GLN A 150 0.89 -15.63 -13.27
N LEU A 151 1.14 -16.52 -12.29
CA LEU A 151 2.26 -16.42 -11.37
C LEU A 151 3.34 -17.44 -11.72
N PRO A 152 4.61 -17.16 -11.39
CA PRO A 152 5.63 -18.21 -11.36
C PRO A 152 5.22 -19.32 -10.40
N ALA A 153 5.48 -20.59 -10.75
CA ALA A 153 5.13 -21.75 -9.93
C ALA A 153 5.66 -21.64 -8.48
N THR A 154 6.84 -21.03 -8.30
CA THR A 154 7.46 -20.78 -6.99
C THR A 154 6.69 -19.79 -6.11
N ARG A 155 5.72 -19.06 -6.66
CA ARG A 155 4.88 -18.07 -5.96
C ARG A 155 3.44 -18.53 -5.77
N GLU A 156 3.04 -19.66 -6.34
CA GLU A 156 1.72 -20.24 -6.10
C GLU A 156 1.41 -20.50 -4.61
N PRO A 157 2.34 -21.00 -3.77
CA PRO A 157 2.05 -21.20 -2.35
C PRO A 157 1.72 -19.90 -1.62
N ILE A 158 2.43 -18.82 -1.93
CA ILE A 158 2.16 -17.48 -1.38
C ILE A 158 0.78 -17.01 -1.80
N ALA A 159 0.41 -17.21 -3.07
CA ALA A 159 -0.90 -16.80 -3.55
C ALA A 159 -2.05 -17.55 -2.87
N ARG A 160 -1.88 -18.87 -2.64
CA ARG A 160 -2.83 -19.67 -1.87
C ARG A 160 -2.97 -19.18 -0.44
N ALA A 161 -1.86 -18.93 0.24
CA ALA A 161 -1.87 -18.43 1.61
C ALA A 161 -2.61 -17.08 1.74
N ILE A 162 -2.41 -16.16 0.79
CA ILE A 162 -3.12 -14.87 0.77
C ILE A 162 -4.62 -15.06 0.55
N TYR A 163 -5.00 -15.93 -0.40
CA TYR A 163 -6.40 -16.25 -0.65
C TYR A 163 -7.06 -16.88 0.58
N ASP A 164 -6.41 -17.87 1.19
CA ASP A 164 -6.93 -18.56 2.37
C ASP A 164 -7.13 -17.58 3.53
N LEU A 165 -6.12 -16.73 3.79
CA LEU A 165 -6.19 -15.71 4.85
C LEU A 165 -7.27 -14.66 4.59
N TYR A 166 -7.42 -14.20 3.34
CA TYR A 166 -8.50 -13.27 2.98
C TYR A 166 -9.89 -13.87 3.24
N HIS A 167 -10.10 -15.15 2.90
CA HIS A 167 -11.40 -15.80 3.08
C HIS A 167 -11.68 -16.17 4.55
N SER A 168 -10.65 -16.47 5.34
CA SER A 168 -10.81 -16.84 6.74
C SER A 168 -10.94 -15.62 7.66
N ASP A 169 -10.05 -14.62 7.48
CA ASP A 169 -9.82 -13.56 8.46
C ASP A 169 -10.09 -12.16 7.87
N GLY A 170 -10.34 -12.08 6.57
CA GLY A 170 -10.70 -10.84 5.88
C GLY A 170 -9.49 -10.04 5.36
N VAL A 171 -9.81 -8.97 4.63
CA VAL A 171 -8.83 -8.15 3.91
C VAL A 171 -7.80 -7.46 4.83
N THR A 172 -8.20 -7.05 6.04
CA THR A 172 -7.29 -6.39 6.98
C THR A 172 -6.21 -7.35 7.49
N ALA A 173 -6.57 -8.60 7.79
CA ALA A 173 -5.62 -9.63 8.20
C ALA A 173 -4.64 -9.97 7.06
N ALA A 174 -5.14 -10.05 5.83
CA ALA A 174 -4.29 -10.23 4.66
C ALA A 174 -3.31 -9.06 4.45
N PHE A 175 -3.76 -7.81 4.62
CA PHE A 175 -2.86 -6.66 4.58
C PHE A 175 -1.82 -6.65 5.71
N ASP A 176 -2.20 -7.07 6.91
CA ASP A 176 -1.29 -7.21 8.05
C ASP A 176 -0.18 -8.22 7.72
N ALA A 177 -0.54 -9.41 7.20
CA ALA A 177 0.42 -10.43 6.80
C ALA A 177 1.34 -9.96 5.66
N ILE A 178 0.80 -9.27 4.64
CA ILE A 178 1.63 -8.69 3.57
C ILE A 178 2.63 -7.67 4.13
N GLY A 179 2.19 -6.86 5.10
CA GLY A 179 3.04 -5.90 5.77
C GLY A 179 4.17 -6.55 6.56
N ASP A 180 3.87 -7.64 7.27
CA ASP A 180 4.87 -8.43 7.99
C ASP A 180 5.88 -9.08 7.06
N GLU A 181 5.42 -9.65 5.94
CA GLU A 181 6.27 -10.22 4.90
C GLU A 181 7.19 -9.17 4.25
N LEU A 182 6.70 -7.95 4.02
CA LEU A 182 7.54 -6.86 3.54
C LEU A 182 8.67 -6.58 4.54
N LYS A 183 8.33 -6.36 5.82
CA LYS A 183 9.34 -6.07 6.86
C LYS A 183 10.33 -7.22 7.02
N TYR A 184 9.85 -8.46 6.96
CA TYR A 184 10.69 -9.66 7.01
C TYR A 184 11.68 -9.71 5.84
N CYS A 185 11.20 -9.46 4.62
CA CYS A 185 12.04 -9.35 3.44
C CYS A 185 13.09 -8.26 3.62
N LEU A 186 12.70 -7.04 4.00
CA LEU A 186 13.61 -5.90 4.14
C LEU A 186 14.73 -6.14 5.14
N ASN A 187 14.48 -6.90 6.21
CA ASN A 187 15.48 -7.25 7.22
C ASN A 187 16.47 -8.35 6.79
N GLY A 188 16.39 -8.85 5.55
CA GLY A 188 17.34 -9.83 5.00
C GLY A 188 17.10 -11.26 5.48
N GLN A 189 15.87 -11.58 5.91
CA GLN A 189 15.51 -12.90 6.42
C GLN A 189 14.65 -13.71 5.44
N GLY A 190 14.23 -13.13 4.31
CA GLY A 190 13.34 -13.75 3.31
C GLY A 190 14.02 -14.46 2.14
#